data_AF-A0A8S9PD72-F1
#
_entry.id   AF-A0A8S9PD72-F1
#
_cell.length_a   1.000
_cell.length_b   1.000
_cell.length_c   1.000
_cell.angle_alpha   90.00
_cell.angle_beta   90.00
_cell.angle_gamma   90.00
#
_symmetry.space_group_name_H-M   'P 1'
#
loop_
_entity.id
_entity.type
_entity.pdbx_description
1 polymer ?
#
loop_
_entity_poly.entity_id
_entity_poly.type
_entity_poly.pdbx_seq_one_letter_code
_entity_poly.pdbx_strand_id
1 'polypeptide(L)'
;MPPVGGMNDDDEMDFGDDASFLKAGEEKEIQQGLKKKLVKEGEGFETPENGDEVEVHYTGTLLDGTKFDSSRDRGTPFKFTLGQGQAIKGWDIGIKTMKKGENAVFTIPSELAYGESGSPPTIPADATLQFDVELLSWSSVKDICKDGGVLKKIVAAGEKWETPKDLDEVLVKYEAKLEDGTVVGKSDGVEFTVKDGYFCPALSKAVKTMKKAEKVLLTVKPQYKTIFLRLCYFFLSDCGDGAQIISDSNLLLNVTDGFGEKGKPAFGGEGALPPNATLEIELELISWKTVSEVTDGNKVIKKILKEGEGCERPNDGAELLSWSTVKDICKDGDVFKKIVAAGEKWEMPKDLDEVLVKHEAKLEDGTVVGKSDGVEFTVKDGYFCPALAKAVKTMKKAEKILLTVKPQYGFGEKGKPASGGEAAVPPNATLEIELELLSWKTVPEVNDDNKVIKDLDEVLGDYQERE
;
A
#
# COMPACT_ATOMS: atom_id res chain seq x y z
N MET A 1 -35.31 12.28 -62.51
CA MET A 1 -33.98 12.82 -62.18
C MET A 1 -34.02 13.25 -60.72
N PRO A 2 -33.11 12.76 -59.86
CA PRO A 2 -33.29 12.77 -58.40
C PRO A 2 -32.58 13.97 -57.73
N PRO A 3 -32.97 14.27 -56.48
CA PRO A 3 -32.03 14.63 -55.42
C PRO A 3 -32.19 13.64 -54.23
N VAL A 4 -31.15 12.92 -53.81
CA VAL A 4 -30.01 13.33 -52.94
C VAL A 4 -30.41 13.44 -51.47
N GLY A 5 -29.84 12.53 -50.67
CA GLY A 5 -29.26 12.83 -49.35
C GLY A 5 -30.21 12.86 -48.15
N GLY A 6 -30.47 11.68 -47.57
CA GLY A 6 -30.84 11.57 -46.16
C GLY A 6 -29.63 11.07 -45.39
N MET A 7 -28.94 12.00 -44.70
CA MET A 7 -27.90 11.74 -43.73
C MET A 7 -28.52 11.04 -42.51
N ASN A 8 -28.07 9.83 -42.22
CA ASN A 8 -28.10 9.27 -40.87
C ASN A 8 -26.67 9.41 -40.35
N ASP A 9 -26.39 10.49 -39.65
CA ASP A 9 -25.19 10.63 -38.84
C ASP A 9 -25.51 10.01 -37.47
N ASP A 10 -25.64 8.69 -37.45
CA ASP A 10 -25.39 7.91 -36.24
C ASP A 10 -23.87 7.79 -36.14
N ASP A 11 -23.23 8.79 -35.54
CA ASP A 11 -21.84 8.72 -35.08
C ASP A 11 -21.75 7.67 -33.96
N GLU A 12 -21.74 6.40 -34.38
CA GLU A 12 -21.31 5.27 -33.60
C GLU A 12 -19.82 5.52 -33.28
N MET A 13 -19.55 6.08 -32.09
CA MET A 13 -18.20 6.24 -31.57
C MET A 13 -17.58 4.85 -31.41
N ASP A 14 -16.84 4.45 -32.44
CA ASP A 14 -15.91 3.33 -32.49
C ASP A 14 -14.83 3.51 -31.41
N PHE A 15 -15.14 3.06 -30.19
CA PHE A 15 -14.13 2.76 -29.20
C PHE A 15 -13.42 1.49 -29.67
N GLY A 16 -12.29 1.68 -30.36
CA GLY A 16 -11.38 0.62 -30.76
C GLY A 16 -10.89 -0.19 -29.56
N ASP A 17 -11.62 -1.26 -29.24
CA ASP A 17 -11.24 -2.29 -28.29
C ASP A 17 -10.28 -3.28 -28.97
N ASP A 18 -9.00 -2.92 -29.11
CA ASP A 18 -7.95 -3.86 -29.56
C ASP A 18 -7.32 -4.62 -28.38
N ALA A 19 -8.18 -5.15 -27.50
CA ALA A 19 -7.83 -6.25 -26.60
C ALA A 19 -8.50 -7.51 -27.17
N SER A 20 -7.86 -8.15 -28.16
CA SER A 20 -8.46 -9.25 -28.91
C SER A 20 -8.69 -10.53 -28.08
N PHE A 21 -9.77 -10.58 -27.31
CA PHE A 21 -10.24 -11.76 -26.60
C PHE A 21 -10.46 -12.92 -27.60
N LEU A 22 -9.79 -14.06 -27.39
CA LEU A 22 -10.03 -15.28 -28.15
C LEU A 22 -11.43 -15.81 -27.85
N LYS A 23 -12.22 -16.17 -28.86
CA LYS A 23 -13.49 -16.88 -28.68
C LYS A 23 -13.28 -18.39 -28.67
N ALA A 24 -14.16 -19.12 -27.99
CA ALA A 24 -14.11 -20.59 -27.99
C ALA A 24 -14.12 -21.15 -29.42
N GLY A 25 -13.14 -22.00 -29.73
CA GLY A 25 -12.90 -22.58 -31.05
C GLY A 25 -11.84 -21.85 -31.88
N GLU A 26 -11.50 -20.60 -31.57
CA GLU A 26 -10.48 -19.83 -32.29
C GLU A 26 -9.07 -20.25 -31.88
N GLU A 27 -8.17 -20.29 -32.88
CA GLU A 27 -6.74 -20.53 -32.70
C GLU A 27 -5.95 -19.28 -33.10
N LYS A 28 -5.02 -18.86 -32.24
CA LYS A 28 -4.06 -17.78 -32.53
C LYS A 28 -2.65 -18.22 -32.17
N GLU A 29 -1.68 -17.70 -32.91
CA GLU A 29 -0.28 -17.78 -32.50
C GLU A 29 -0.03 -16.76 -31.38
N ILE A 30 0.56 -17.22 -30.26
CA ILE A 30 0.91 -16.38 -29.13
C ILE A 30 2.33 -15.85 -29.32
N GLN A 31 3.31 -16.75 -29.46
CA GLN A 31 4.73 -16.37 -29.49
C GLN A 31 5.60 -17.51 -30.03
N GLN A 32 6.55 -17.20 -30.92
CA GLN A 32 7.58 -18.15 -31.39
C GLN A 32 7.00 -19.49 -31.88
N GLY A 33 5.91 -19.45 -32.67
CA GLY A 33 5.25 -20.66 -33.18
C GLY A 33 4.35 -21.39 -32.17
N LEU A 34 4.30 -20.97 -30.90
CA LEU A 34 3.31 -21.47 -29.94
C LEU A 34 1.92 -20.99 -30.36
N LYS A 35 1.03 -21.94 -30.64
CA LYS A 35 -0.38 -21.65 -30.93
C LYS A 35 -1.25 -22.03 -29.76
N LYS A 36 -2.29 -21.23 -29.51
CA LYS A 36 -3.33 -21.50 -28.53
C LYS A 36 -4.68 -21.51 -29.22
N LYS A 37 -5.41 -22.58 -29.00
CA LYS A 37 -6.81 -22.72 -29.37
C LYS A 37 -7.66 -22.72 -28.11
N LEU A 38 -8.55 -21.74 -27.97
CA LEU A 38 -9.45 -21.71 -26.82
C LEU A 38 -10.51 -22.80 -26.96
N VAL A 39 -10.70 -23.63 -25.94
CA VAL A 39 -11.75 -24.68 -25.92
C VAL A 39 -12.91 -24.23 -25.04
N LYS A 40 -12.60 -23.68 -23.87
CA LYS A 40 -13.58 -23.19 -22.90
C LYS A 40 -13.06 -21.90 -22.28
N GLU A 41 -13.89 -20.87 -22.26
CA GLU A 41 -13.59 -19.61 -21.58
C GLU A 41 -13.44 -19.82 -20.07
N GLY A 42 -12.46 -19.11 -19.50
CA GLY A 42 -12.30 -19.00 -18.05
C GLY A 42 -13.08 -17.83 -17.46
N GLU A 43 -13.03 -17.75 -16.14
CA GLU A 43 -13.67 -16.72 -15.32
C GLU A 43 -12.71 -15.55 -15.05
N GLY A 44 -13.28 -14.34 -14.98
CA GLY A 44 -12.54 -13.12 -14.64
C GLY A 44 -11.68 -12.56 -15.77
N PHE A 45 -10.80 -11.63 -15.40
CA PHE A 45 -9.87 -10.96 -16.31
C PHE A 45 -8.40 -11.20 -15.93
N GLU A 46 -8.14 -11.74 -14.74
CA GLU A 46 -6.80 -12.00 -14.22
C GLU A 46 -6.21 -13.28 -14.84
N THR A 47 -4.89 -13.28 -15.02
CA THR A 47 -4.10 -14.42 -15.45
C THR A 47 -2.88 -14.56 -14.53
N PRO A 48 -2.30 -15.76 -14.38
CA PRO A 48 -1.17 -15.97 -13.47
C PRO A 48 0.09 -15.23 -13.96
N GLU A 49 0.90 -14.76 -13.02
CA GLU A 49 2.16 -14.08 -13.30
C GLU A 49 3.38 -15.00 -13.07
N ASN A 50 4.55 -14.59 -13.55
CA ASN A 50 5.78 -15.33 -13.28
C ASN A 50 6.03 -15.37 -11.76
N GLY A 51 6.28 -16.56 -11.22
CA GLY A 51 6.41 -16.81 -9.79
C GLY A 51 5.16 -17.44 -9.18
N ASP A 52 3.98 -17.31 -9.79
CA ASP A 52 2.75 -17.89 -9.26
C ASP A 52 2.80 -19.42 -9.29
N GLU A 53 2.24 -20.06 -8.27
CA GLU A 53 2.07 -21.51 -8.23
C GLU A 53 0.75 -21.84 -8.94
N VAL A 54 0.84 -22.38 -10.15
CA VAL A 54 -0.34 -22.74 -10.96
C VAL A 54 -0.69 -24.21 -10.75
N GLU A 55 -1.99 -24.51 -10.82
CA GLU A 55 -2.53 -25.86 -10.73
C GLU A 55 -3.34 -26.15 -12.00
N VAL A 56 -2.92 -27.17 -12.75
CA VAL A 56 -3.50 -27.49 -14.07
C VAL A 56 -3.87 -28.97 -14.20
N HIS A 57 -4.93 -29.23 -14.96
CA HIS A 57 -5.12 -30.54 -15.60
C HIS A 57 -4.63 -30.50 -17.04
N TYR A 58 -4.04 -31.59 -17.52
CA TYR A 58 -3.58 -31.66 -18.90
C TYR A 58 -3.60 -33.07 -19.48
N THR A 59 -3.59 -33.12 -20.82
CA THR A 59 -3.27 -34.28 -21.64
C THR A 59 -2.34 -33.87 -22.77
N GLY A 60 -1.17 -34.49 -22.84
CA GLY A 60 -0.16 -34.28 -23.88
C GLY A 60 -0.19 -35.38 -24.94
N THR A 61 -0.27 -34.98 -26.21
CA THR A 61 -0.27 -35.86 -27.38
C THR A 61 0.75 -35.40 -28.43
N LEU A 62 1.27 -36.34 -29.21
CA LEU A 62 1.94 -36.03 -30.47
C LEU A 62 0.89 -35.57 -31.52
N LEU A 63 1.35 -34.99 -32.64
CA LEU A 63 0.46 -34.55 -33.73
C LEU A 63 -0.32 -35.69 -34.39
N ASP A 64 0.16 -36.93 -34.28
CA ASP A 64 -0.55 -38.12 -34.75
C ASP A 64 -1.65 -38.60 -33.78
N GLY A 65 -1.83 -37.90 -32.65
CA GLY A 65 -2.80 -38.22 -31.60
C GLY A 65 -2.28 -39.18 -30.53
N THR A 66 -1.03 -39.66 -30.64
CA THR A 66 -0.44 -40.54 -29.63
C THR A 66 -0.28 -39.81 -28.30
N LYS A 67 -1.07 -40.21 -27.30
CA LYS A 67 -0.97 -39.69 -25.93
C LYS A 67 0.31 -40.20 -25.27
N PHE A 68 1.14 -39.28 -24.77
CA PHE A 68 2.36 -39.62 -24.04
C PHE A 68 2.24 -39.35 -22.54
N ASP A 69 1.38 -38.41 -22.12
CA ASP A 69 1.21 -38.07 -20.71
C ASP A 69 -0.15 -37.42 -20.41
N SER A 70 -0.69 -37.61 -19.20
CA SER A 70 -1.92 -36.95 -18.75
C SER A 70 -2.02 -36.92 -17.23
N SER A 71 -2.28 -35.74 -16.67
CA SER A 71 -2.61 -35.63 -15.24
C SER A 71 -4.05 -36.07 -14.94
N ARG A 72 -4.93 -36.05 -15.95
CA ARG A 72 -6.31 -36.53 -15.83
C ARG A 72 -6.35 -38.04 -15.61
N ASP A 73 -5.50 -38.80 -16.31
CA ASP A 73 -5.37 -40.25 -16.13
C ASP A 73 -4.82 -40.61 -14.74
N ARG A 74 -3.97 -39.76 -14.16
CA ARG A 74 -3.45 -39.92 -12.79
C ARG A 74 -4.47 -39.54 -11.70
N GLY A 75 -5.50 -38.78 -12.06
CA GLY A 75 -6.50 -38.27 -11.11
C GLY A 75 -6.00 -37.16 -10.17
N THR A 76 -4.78 -36.65 -10.36
CA THR A 76 -4.20 -35.58 -9.54
C THR A 76 -3.72 -34.43 -10.42
N PRO A 77 -4.14 -33.18 -10.15
CA PRO A 77 -3.62 -32.01 -10.86
C PRO A 77 -2.10 -31.88 -10.77
N PHE A 78 -1.52 -31.18 -11.73
CA PHE A 78 -0.09 -30.87 -11.74
C PHE A 78 0.13 -29.44 -11.24
N LYS A 79 1.03 -29.28 -10.27
CA LYS A 79 1.38 -28.00 -9.65
C LYS A 79 2.82 -27.65 -9.98
N PHE A 80 3.06 -26.41 -10.41
CA PHE A 80 4.40 -25.91 -10.65
C PHE A 80 4.44 -24.38 -10.55
N THR A 81 5.64 -23.83 -10.39
CA THR A 81 5.89 -22.38 -10.35
C THR A 81 6.09 -21.84 -11.77
N LEU A 82 5.20 -20.94 -12.19
CA LEU A 82 5.19 -20.39 -13.55
C LEU A 82 6.44 -19.53 -13.82
N GLY A 83 7.10 -19.75 -14.96
CA GLY A 83 8.23 -18.92 -15.41
C GLY A 83 9.56 -19.23 -14.75
N GLN A 84 9.68 -20.34 -14.00
CA GLN A 84 10.91 -20.81 -13.37
C GLN A 84 11.55 -22.01 -14.09
N GLY A 85 11.03 -22.40 -15.27
CA GLY A 85 11.56 -23.54 -16.02
C GLY A 85 11.33 -24.90 -15.34
N GLN A 86 10.35 -24.99 -14.44
CA GLN A 86 9.90 -26.27 -13.85
C GLN A 86 9.05 -27.09 -14.83
N ALA A 87 8.54 -26.44 -15.88
CA ALA A 87 7.84 -27.04 -17.02
C ALA A 87 8.54 -26.63 -18.33
N ILE A 88 8.06 -27.16 -19.45
CA ILE A 88 8.57 -26.76 -20.78
C ILE A 88 8.30 -25.27 -21.05
N LYS A 89 9.16 -24.62 -21.84
CA LYS A 89 9.06 -23.16 -22.11
C LYS A 89 7.71 -22.75 -22.70
N GLY A 90 7.12 -23.59 -23.54
CA GLY A 90 5.81 -23.34 -24.12
C GLY A 90 4.68 -23.26 -23.08
N TRP A 91 4.81 -23.96 -21.95
CA TRP A 91 3.88 -23.86 -20.83
C TRP A 91 4.06 -22.54 -20.07
N ASP A 92 5.30 -22.15 -19.79
CA ASP A 92 5.59 -20.87 -19.13
C ASP A 92 5.02 -19.67 -19.90
N ILE A 93 5.03 -19.75 -21.24
CA ILE A 93 4.44 -18.72 -22.12
C ILE A 93 2.92 -18.88 -22.22
N GLY A 94 2.43 -20.09 -22.48
CA GLY A 94 1.03 -20.34 -22.78
C GLY A 94 0.10 -20.16 -21.59
N ILE A 95 0.45 -20.71 -20.43
CA ILE A 95 -0.40 -20.69 -19.22
C ILE A 95 -0.56 -19.28 -18.67
N LYS A 96 0.43 -18.41 -18.87
CA LYS A 96 0.35 -16.97 -18.53
C LYS A 96 -0.79 -16.23 -19.24
N THR A 97 -1.28 -16.78 -20.35
CA THR A 97 -2.40 -16.21 -21.13
C THR A 97 -3.76 -16.77 -20.73
N MET A 98 -3.81 -17.73 -19.80
CA MET A 98 -5.05 -18.42 -19.41
C MET A 98 -5.72 -17.75 -18.22
N LYS A 99 -7.05 -17.73 -18.25
CA LYS A 99 -7.90 -17.34 -17.12
C LYS A 99 -8.23 -18.54 -16.23
N LYS A 100 -8.70 -18.28 -15.01
CA LYS A 100 -9.14 -19.35 -14.09
C LYS A 100 -10.27 -20.17 -14.72
N GLY A 101 -10.17 -21.49 -14.70
CA GLY A 101 -11.16 -22.41 -15.28
C GLY A 101 -11.15 -22.48 -16.81
N GLU A 102 -10.24 -21.77 -17.48
CA GLU A 102 -10.07 -21.82 -18.93
C GLU A 102 -9.52 -23.19 -19.36
N ASN A 103 -10.06 -23.73 -20.45
CA ASN A 103 -9.46 -24.86 -21.15
C ASN A 103 -8.96 -24.37 -22.53
N ALA A 104 -7.70 -24.67 -22.84
CA ALA A 104 -7.10 -24.35 -24.12
C ALA A 104 -6.20 -25.49 -24.60
N VAL A 105 -6.13 -25.65 -25.93
CA VAL A 105 -5.20 -26.55 -26.58
C VAL A 105 -4.00 -25.76 -27.08
N PHE A 106 -2.81 -26.12 -26.62
CA PHE A 106 -1.55 -25.54 -27.06
C PHE A 106 -0.86 -26.44 -28.07
N THR A 107 -0.47 -25.88 -29.21
CA THR A 107 0.43 -26.53 -30.17
C THR A 107 1.82 -25.92 -29.99
N ILE A 108 2.75 -26.72 -29.47
CA ILE A 108 4.05 -26.27 -28.97
C ILE A 108 5.14 -26.82 -29.89
N PRO A 109 5.91 -25.96 -30.59
CA PRO A 109 7.03 -26.40 -31.41
C PRO A 109 8.16 -26.97 -30.54
N SER A 110 9.04 -27.77 -31.15
CA SER A 110 10.05 -28.54 -30.40
C SER A 110 11.00 -27.63 -29.61
N GLU A 111 11.33 -26.44 -30.12
CA GLU A 111 12.22 -25.46 -29.49
C GLU A 111 11.67 -24.90 -28.16
N LEU A 112 10.34 -24.91 -28.01
CA LEU A 112 9.63 -24.54 -26.78
C LEU A 112 9.24 -25.77 -25.94
N ALA A 113 9.57 -26.98 -26.39
CA ALA A 113 9.32 -28.25 -25.73
C ALA A 113 10.64 -28.97 -25.38
N TYR A 114 10.93 -30.10 -26.05
CA TYR A 114 12.08 -30.97 -25.76
C TYR A 114 13.22 -30.89 -26.79
N GLY A 115 13.07 -30.07 -27.83
CA GLY A 115 14.08 -29.82 -28.88
C GLY A 115 14.60 -31.08 -29.58
N GLU A 116 15.82 -30.99 -30.09
CA GLU A 116 16.53 -32.05 -30.83
C GLU A 116 16.75 -33.33 -29.99
N SER A 117 16.70 -33.22 -28.66
CA SER A 117 16.91 -34.38 -27.77
C SER A 117 15.64 -35.21 -27.57
N GLY A 118 14.46 -34.61 -27.71
CA GLY A 118 13.20 -35.26 -27.35
C GLY A 118 13.14 -35.68 -25.87
N SER A 119 12.26 -36.62 -25.57
CA SER A 119 12.16 -37.29 -24.26
C SER A 119 11.87 -38.78 -24.47
N PRO A 120 12.91 -39.60 -24.72
CA PRO A 120 12.75 -41.02 -24.97
C PRO A 120 12.11 -41.76 -23.77
N PRO A 121 11.29 -42.80 -24.00
CA PRO A 121 11.00 -43.43 -25.30
C PRO A 121 9.78 -42.83 -26.02
N THR A 122 9.03 -41.92 -25.40
CA THR A 122 7.70 -41.51 -25.87
C THR A 122 7.70 -40.27 -26.75
N ILE A 123 8.65 -39.35 -26.55
CA ILE A 123 8.73 -38.10 -27.31
C ILE A 123 9.98 -38.14 -28.21
N PRO A 124 9.81 -38.17 -29.55
CA PRO A 124 10.95 -38.19 -30.45
C PRO A 124 11.67 -36.83 -30.50
N ALA A 125 12.86 -36.83 -31.10
CA ALA A 125 13.59 -35.61 -31.43
C ALA A 125 12.75 -34.68 -32.32
N ASP A 126 12.85 -33.37 -32.08
CA ASP A 126 12.19 -32.31 -32.87
C ASP A 126 10.66 -32.45 -32.96
N ALA A 127 10.05 -33.11 -31.98
CA ALA A 127 8.61 -33.31 -31.94
C ALA A 127 7.87 -31.99 -31.61
N THR A 128 6.89 -31.66 -32.45
CA THR A 128 5.82 -30.70 -32.08
C THR A 128 4.80 -31.43 -31.22
N LEU A 129 4.41 -30.81 -30.11
CA LEU A 129 3.50 -31.39 -29.13
C LEU A 129 2.18 -30.64 -29.10
N GLN A 130 1.11 -31.36 -28.75
CA GLN A 130 -0.20 -30.79 -28.50
C GLN A 130 -0.59 -31.06 -27.04
N PHE A 131 -1.04 -30.02 -26.33
CA PHE A 131 -1.47 -30.12 -24.95
C PHE A 131 -2.87 -29.54 -24.78
N ASP A 132 -3.84 -30.36 -24.41
CA ASP A 132 -5.10 -29.90 -23.80
C ASP A 132 -4.80 -29.56 -22.34
N VAL A 133 -4.93 -28.28 -21.97
CA VAL A 133 -4.64 -27.78 -20.63
C VAL A 133 -5.86 -27.06 -20.08
N GLU A 134 -6.19 -27.35 -18.83
CA GLU A 134 -7.20 -26.65 -18.05
C GLU A 134 -6.55 -26.00 -16.83
N LEU A 135 -6.63 -24.68 -16.72
CA LEU A 135 -6.10 -23.94 -15.59
C LEU A 135 -7.13 -23.96 -14.45
N LEU A 136 -6.87 -24.72 -13.39
CA LEU A 136 -7.83 -24.88 -12.29
C LEU A 136 -7.77 -23.68 -11.33
N SER A 137 -6.57 -23.30 -10.92
CA SER A 137 -6.31 -22.19 -10.02
C SER A 137 -4.84 -21.81 -10.03
N TRP A 138 -4.51 -20.66 -9.43
CA TRP A 138 -3.14 -20.34 -9.05
C TRP A 138 -3.14 -19.69 -7.66
N SER A 139 -1.99 -19.74 -7.00
CA SER A 139 -1.70 -18.95 -5.80
C SER A 139 -0.62 -17.95 -6.14
N SER A 140 -0.88 -16.66 -5.92
CA SER A 140 0.12 -15.65 -6.22
C SER A 140 1.28 -15.71 -5.23
N VAL A 141 2.50 -15.91 -5.75
CA VAL A 141 3.72 -15.96 -4.94
C VAL A 141 4.63 -14.82 -5.38
N LYS A 142 4.80 -13.84 -4.50
CA LYS A 142 5.59 -12.64 -4.79
C LYS A 142 6.88 -12.67 -4.00
N ASP A 143 8.00 -12.52 -4.69
CA ASP A 143 9.26 -12.16 -4.05
C ASP A 143 9.20 -10.68 -3.65
N ILE A 144 8.84 -10.43 -2.39
CA ILE A 144 8.63 -9.06 -1.90
C ILE A 144 9.94 -8.30 -1.69
N CYS A 145 11.08 -9.00 -1.74
CA CYS A 145 12.41 -8.40 -1.57
C CYS A 145 13.24 -8.38 -2.85
N LYS A 146 12.79 -9.09 -3.90
CA LYS A 146 13.46 -9.19 -5.21
C LYS A 146 14.86 -9.81 -5.14
N ASP A 147 15.15 -10.56 -4.07
CA ASP A 147 16.41 -11.24 -3.80
C ASP A 147 16.21 -12.75 -3.53
N GLY A 148 14.99 -13.25 -3.68
CA GLY A 148 14.58 -14.61 -3.35
C GLY A 148 14.53 -14.90 -1.85
N GLY A 149 14.76 -13.90 -1.00
CA GLY A 149 14.87 -14.03 0.44
C GLY A 149 13.52 -14.13 1.16
N VAL A 150 12.49 -13.42 0.67
CA VAL A 150 11.13 -13.49 1.25
C VAL A 150 10.11 -13.69 0.15
N LEU A 151 9.59 -14.91 0.07
CA LEU A 151 8.52 -15.28 -0.86
C LEU A 151 7.19 -15.21 -0.12
N LYS A 152 6.25 -14.42 -0.63
CA LYS A 152 4.91 -14.22 -0.07
C LYS A 152 3.88 -14.92 -0.94
N LYS A 153 3.32 -16.04 -0.47
CA LYS A 153 2.18 -16.72 -1.09
C LYS A 153 0.88 -16.19 -0.50
N ILE A 154 -0.01 -15.64 -1.32
CA ILE A 154 -1.33 -15.18 -0.88
C ILE A 154 -2.22 -16.41 -0.69
N VAL A 155 -2.68 -16.64 0.55
CA VAL A 155 -3.57 -17.75 0.94
C VAL A 155 -5.03 -17.29 0.95
N ALA A 156 -5.29 -16.06 1.41
CA ALA A 156 -6.58 -15.40 1.30
C ALA A 156 -6.35 -13.94 0.91
N ALA A 157 -7.03 -13.48 -0.15
CA ALA A 157 -6.95 -12.11 -0.60
C ALA A 157 -7.52 -11.15 0.45
N GLY A 158 -6.85 -10.03 0.66
CA GLY A 158 -7.37 -8.97 1.53
C GLY A 158 -8.36 -8.05 0.83
N GLU A 159 -8.98 -7.20 1.64
CA GLU A 159 -9.95 -6.20 1.23
C GLU A 159 -9.29 -4.84 0.98
N LYS A 160 -9.95 -4.01 0.17
CA LYS A 160 -9.50 -2.66 -0.22
C LYS A 160 -8.15 -2.68 -0.97
N TRP A 161 -7.64 -1.50 -1.31
CA TRP A 161 -6.40 -1.34 -2.09
C TRP A 161 -5.24 -0.80 -1.26
N GLU A 162 -5.51 -0.27 -0.07
CA GLU A 162 -4.52 0.38 0.80
C GLU A 162 -3.64 -0.66 1.52
N THR A 163 -2.40 -0.26 1.82
CA THR A 163 -1.46 -1.05 2.59
C THR A 163 -0.79 -0.21 3.70
N PRO A 164 -0.35 -0.84 4.81
CA PRO A 164 0.35 -0.15 5.90
C PRO A 164 1.65 0.54 5.46
N LYS A 165 1.94 1.67 6.11
CA LYS A 165 3.18 2.48 5.97
C LYS A 165 4.09 2.29 7.18
N ASP A 166 5.32 2.82 7.09
CA ASP A 166 6.35 2.67 8.13
C ASP A 166 5.93 3.11 9.54
N LEU A 167 5.13 4.17 9.66
CA LEU A 167 4.70 4.66 10.96
C LEU A 167 3.45 3.94 11.47
N ASP A 168 2.71 3.24 10.62
CA ASP A 168 1.44 2.64 10.99
C ASP A 168 1.63 1.54 12.03
N GLU A 169 0.66 1.43 12.94
CA GLU A 169 0.61 0.37 13.94
C GLU A 169 -0.29 -0.75 13.40
N VAL A 170 0.32 -1.89 13.07
CA VAL A 170 -0.38 -3.05 12.51
C VAL A 170 -0.77 -4.01 13.63
N LEU A 171 -1.94 -4.63 13.50
CA LEU A 171 -2.40 -5.75 14.30
C LEU A 171 -2.36 -7.01 13.45
N VAL A 172 -1.54 -7.98 13.83
CA VAL A 172 -1.35 -9.22 13.07
C VAL A 172 -1.56 -10.46 13.93
N LYS A 173 -1.91 -11.57 13.27
CA LYS A 173 -1.71 -12.93 13.81
C LYS A 173 -0.60 -13.60 13.01
N TYR A 174 0.24 -14.37 13.68
CA TYR A 174 1.23 -15.16 12.97
C TYR A 174 1.53 -16.48 13.67
N GLU A 175 1.96 -17.46 12.89
CA GLU A 175 2.53 -18.71 13.35
C GLU A 175 3.75 -19.01 12.48
N ALA A 176 4.93 -18.98 13.08
CA ALA A 176 6.21 -19.25 12.45
C ALA A 176 6.68 -20.66 12.78
N LYS A 177 7.02 -21.42 11.74
CA LYS A 177 7.47 -22.80 11.77
C LYS A 177 8.79 -22.96 11.03
N LEU A 178 9.58 -23.94 11.45
CA LEU A 178 10.70 -24.48 10.68
C LEU A 178 10.20 -25.47 9.62
N GLU A 179 11.06 -25.82 8.66
CA GLU A 179 10.76 -26.81 7.62
C GLU A 179 10.36 -28.20 8.18
N ASP A 180 10.82 -28.53 9.40
CA ASP A 180 10.45 -29.77 10.10
C ASP A 180 9.10 -29.68 10.85
N GLY A 181 8.41 -28.55 10.74
CA GLY A 181 7.13 -28.26 11.39
C GLY A 181 7.22 -27.71 12.81
N THR A 182 8.43 -27.55 13.37
CA THR A 182 8.62 -27.02 14.72
C THR A 182 8.16 -25.56 14.80
N VAL A 183 7.20 -25.26 15.67
CA VAL A 183 6.74 -23.88 15.92
C VAL A 183 7.77 -23.13 16.77
N VAL A 184 8.18 -21.97 16.28
CA VAL A 184 9.28 -21.15 16.82
C VAL A 184 8.82 -19.73 17.20
N GLY A 185 7.58 -19.38 16.85
CA GLY A 185 6.89 -18.19 17.33
C GLY A 185 5.43 -18.22 16.93
N LYS A 186 4.55 -17.73 17.79
CA LYS A 186 3.12 -17.65 17.49
C LYS A 186 2.48 -16.49 18.25
N SER A 187 1.54 -15.80 17.62
CA SER A 187 0.65 -14.84 18.27
C SER A 187 -0.71 -14.81 17.58
N ASP A 188 -1.79 -14.79 18.37
CA ASP A 188 -3.17 -14.64 17.90
C ASP A 188 -3.63 -13.17 17.82
N GLY A 189 -2.72 -12.22 18.05
CA GLY A 189 -3.01 -10.79 17.98
C GLY A 189 -1.90 -9.97 18.65
N VAL A 190 -0.94 -9.48 17.84
CA VAL A 190 0.12 -8.58 18.31
C VAL A 190 0.09 -7.28 17.54
N GLU A 191 0.23 -6.16 18.27
CA GLU A 191 0.37 -4.83 17.71
C GLU A 191 1.86 -4.42 17.66
N PHE A 192 2.30 -3.84 16.55
CA PHE A 192 3.63 -3.25 16.43
C PHE A 192 3.67 -2.15 15.36
N THR A 193 4.60 -1.20 15.50
CA THR A 193 4.88 -0.20 14.47
C THR A 193 5.67 -0.83 13.33
N VAL A 194 5.23 -0.64 12.08
CA VAL A 194 5.86 -1.29 10.91
C VAL A 194 7.37 -1.05 10.82
N LYS A 195 7.85 0.19 11.07
CA LYS A 195 9.29 0.53 11.02
C LYS A 195 10.12 -0.15 12.11
N ASP A 196 9.53 -0.38 13.27
CA ASP A 196 10.23 -0.97 14.41
C ASP A 196 10.36 -2.49 14.20
N GLY A 197 9.40 -3.06 13.47
CA GLY A 197 9.34 -4.48 13.15
C GLY A 197 8.95 -5.33 14.36
N TYR A 198 8.74 -6.63 14.11
CA TYR A 198 8.38 -7.58 15.15
C TYR A 198 8.81 -8.99 14.73
N PHE A 199 9.27 -9.79 15.69
CA PHE A 199 9.74 -11.17 15.54
C PHE A 199 10.92 -11.34 14.57
N CYS A 200 10.74 -11.07 13.27
CA CYS A 200 11.81 -11.03 12.28
C CYS A 200 11.55 -9.94 11.20
N PRO A 201 12.59 -9.48 10.48
CA PRO A 201 12.45 -8.43 9.45
C PRO A 201 11.50 -8.77 8.30
N ALA A 202 11.17 -10.05 8.09
CA ALA A 202 10.24 -10.45 7.03
C ALA A 202 8.80 -10.01 7.33
N LEU A 203 8.38 -9.96 8.60
CA LEU A 203 7.02 -9.53 8.96
C LEU A 203 6.78 -8.08 8.55
N SER A 204 7.66 -7.15 8.93
CA SER A 204 7.51 -5.73 8.57
C SER A 204 7.55 -5.49 7.06
N LYS A 205 8.36 -6.24 6.33
CA LYS A 205 8.40 -6.18 4.85
C LYS A 205 7.11 -6.74 4.25
N ALA A 206 6.60 -7.84 4.77
CA ALA A 206 5.38 -8.47 4.29
C ALA A 206 4.16 -7.58 4.49
N VAL A 207 3.95 -7.05 5.71
CA VAL A 207 2.75 -6.26 6.02
C VAL A 207 2.60 -5.01 5.15
N LYS A 208 3.70 -4.38 4.73
CA LYS A 208 3.67 -3.23 3.78
C LYS A 208 3.08 -3.58 2.41
N THR A 209 3.08 -4.86 2.05
CA THR A 209 2.55 -5.38 0.79
C THR A 209 1.20 -6.07 0.96
N MET A 210 0.69 -6.14 2.19
CA MET A 210 -0.56 -6.84 2.52
C MET A 210 -1.71 -5.85 2.64
N LYS A 211 -2.88 -6.31 2.22
CA LYS A 211 -4.16 -5.63 2.40
C LYS A 211 -4.82 -6.04 3.71
N LYS A 212 -5.85 -5.28 4.12
CA LYS A 212 -6.63 -5.60 5.33
C LYS A 212 -7.24 -7.00 5.20
N ALA A 213 -7.18 -7.80 6.26
CA ALA A 213 -7.63 -9.19 6.32
C ALA A 213 -6.90 -10.16 5.36
N GLU A 214 -5.82 -9.74 4.68
CA GLU A 214 -5.02 -10.63 3.84
C GLU A 214 -4.33 -11.69 4.70
N LYS A 215 -4.38 -12.95 4.24
CA LYS A 215 -3.65 -14.07 4.84
C LYS A 215 -2.61 -14.56 3.85
N VAL A 216 -1.39 -14.70 4.32
CA VAL A 216 -0.25 -15.11 3.50
C VAL A 216 0.56 -16.20 4.20
N LEU A 217 1.22 -17.02 3.39
CA LEU A 217 2.29 -17.89 3.82
C LEU A 217 3.61 -17.28 3.33
N LEU A 218 4.50 -16.95 4.25
CA LEU A 218 5.82 -16.44 3.95
C LEU A 218 6.84 -17.58 4.00
N THR A 219 7.63 -17.74 2.95
CA THR A 219 8.86 -18.54 2.99
C THR A 219 10.04 -17.58 3.11
N VAL A 220 10.66 -17.56 4.29
CA VAL A 220 11.78 -16.68 4.63
C VAL A 220 13.06 -17.48 4.56
N LYS A 221 13.86 -17.26 3.53
CA LYS A 221 15.15 -17.93 3.34
C LYS A 221 16.24 -17.25 4.17
N PRO A 222 17.26 -18.00 4.60
CA PRO A 222 18.35 -17.46 5.41
C PRO A 222 19.33 -16.58 4.61
N GLN A 223 19.28 -16.65 3.27
CA GLN A 223 20.19 -15.91 2.37
C GLN A 223 19.79 -14.44 2.17
N TYR A 224 18.98 -13.87 3.06
CA TYR A 224 18.69 -12.45 3.02
C TYR A 224 19.99 -11.69 3.31
N LYS A 225 20.59 -11.18 2.24
CA LYS A 225 21.87 -10.48 2.24
C LYS A 225 21.55 -9.06 1.84
N THR A 226 21.36 -8.18 2.82
CA THR A 226 21.37 -6.76 2.52
C THR A 226 22.78 -6.39 2.04
N ILE A 227 23.00 -6.35 0.72
CA ILE A 227 24.16 -5.68 0.14
C ILE A 227 23.94 -4.19 0.39
N PHE A 228 24.47 -3.65 1.49
CA PHE A 228 24.79 -2.24 1.59
C PHE A 228 25.87 -2.01 2.66
N LEU A 229 26.92 -1.26 2.26
CA LEU A 229 28.07 -0.73 3.02
C LEU A 229 29.28 -1.65 3.27
N ARG A 230 29.99 -1.99 2.18
CA ARG A 230 31.47 -2.17 2.22
C ARG A 230 32.22 -0.85 2.02
N LEU A 231 31.79 0.22 2.70
CA LEU A 231 32.43 1.55 2.61
C LEU A 231 32.99 2.09 3.94
N CYS A 232 32.81 1.40 5.06
CA CYS A 232 33.39 1.83 6.35
C CYS A 232 34.72 1.14 6.71
N TYR A 233 35.23 0.23 5.89
CA TYR A 233 36.50 -0.47 6.17
C TYR A 233 37.76 0.21 5.61
N PHE A 234 37.64 1.40 5.00
CA PHE A 234 38.79 2.09 4.39
C PHE A 234 39.35 3.26 5.21
N PHE A 235 38.78 3.61 6.37
CA PHE A 235 39.19 4.80 7.13
C PHE A 235 39.78 4.55 8.52
N LEU A 236 40.04 3.30 8.91
CA LEU A 236 40.65 2.98 10.22
C LEU A 236 41.91 2.12 10.10
N SER A 237 42.82 2.49 9.18
CA SER A 237 44.20 1.97 9.18
C SER A 237 45.26 3.03 9.48
N ASP A 238 44.90 4.29 9.73
CA ASP A 238 45.86 5.35 10.06
C ASP A 238 45.41 6.17 11.28
N CYS A 239 45.49 5.57 12.45
CA CYS A 239 45.79 6.32 13.67
C CYS A 239 46.46 5.38 14.67
N GLY A 240 47.74 5.66 14.91
CA GLY A 240 48.61 4.92 15.82
C GLY A 240 48.21 5.07 17.28
N ASP A 241 48.63 4.05 18.03
CA ASP A 241 48.92 3.98 19.46
C ASP A 241 48.30 5.05 20.37
N GLY A 242 47.28 4.63 21.13
CA GLY A 242 46.90 5.28 22.39
C GLY A 242 45.45 5.72 22.49
N ALA A 243 44.49 4.79 22.47
CA ALA A 243 43.14 5.05 22.98
C ALA A 243 42.67 3.88 23.85
N GLN A 244 42.45 4.17 25.13
CA GLN A 244 41.81 3.27 26.08
C GLN A 244 40.44 2.84 25.55
N ILE A 245 40.19 1.53 25.60
CA ILE A 245 38.87 0.95 25.36
C ILE A 245 37.96 1.38 26.51
N ILE A 246 37.15 2.41 26.29
CA ILE A 246 35.96 2.67 27.10
C ILE A 246 34.88 1.76 26.51
N SER A 247 34.49 0.76 27.30
CA SER A 247 33.38 -0.12 27.03
C SER A 247 32.06 0.63 27.21
N ASP A 248 31.61 1.36 26.19
CA ASP A 248 30.22 1.75 26.09
C ASP A 248 29.53 0.83 25.07
N SER A 249 28.90 -0.18 25.65
CA SER A 249 27.87 -0.98 25.05
C SER A 249 26.75 -0.07 24.52
N ASN A 250 26.21 -0.38 23.33
CA ASN A 250 25.04 0.23 22.68
C ASN A 250 25.30 1.28 21.59
N LEU A 251 26.00 0.92 20.50
CA LEU A 251 25.69 1.52 19.20
C LEU A 251 26.18 0.68 18.00
N LEU A 252 25.79 -0.59 17.92
CA LEU A 252 25.89 -1.37 16.68
C LEU A 252 24.62 -2.20 16.53
N LEU A 253 23.56 -1.57 16.01
CA LEU A 253 22.39 -2.26 15.50
C LEU A 253 22.80 -3.01 14.21
N ASN A 254 23.38 -4.19 14.40
CA ASN A 254 23.41 -5.21 13.35
C ASN A 254 21.98 -5.73 13.17
N VAL A 255 21.20 -5.07 12.31
CA VAL A 255 19.94 -5.64 11.83
C VAL A 255 20.30 -6.66 10.75
N THR A 256 20.60 -7.88 11.18
CA THR A 256 20.64 -9.06 10.32
C THR A 256 19.35 -9.86 10.53
N ASP A 257 18.39 -9.63 9.65
CA ASP A 257 17.84 -10.64 8.75
C ASP A 257 17.53 -12.03 9.36
N GLY A 258 16.23 -12.29 9.59
CA GLY A 258 15.62 -13.60 9.81
C GLY A 258 16.07 -14.44 11.03
N PHE A 259 17.06 -14.00 11.81
CA PHE A 259 17.90 -14.72 12.79
C PHE A 259 19.25 -15.26 12.25
N GLY A 260 19.46 -15.32 10.93
CA GLY A 260 20.77 -15.47 10.25
C GLY A 260 21.70 -16.59 10.73
N GLU A 261 23.03 -16.39 10.60
CA GLU A 261 24.10 -17.32 11.04
C GLU A 261 24.11 -17.59 12.55
N LYS A 262 23.39 -16.79 13.35
CA LYS A 262 23.38 -16.90 14.81
C LYS A 262 22.21 -17.71 15.35
N GLY A 263 21.12 -17.84 14.61
CA GLY A 263 19.88 -18.46 15.10
C GLY A 263 19.27 -17.68 16.28
N LYS A 264 18.38 -18.33 17.04
CA LYS A 264 17.79 -17.80 18.29
C LYS A 264 17.81 -18.89 19.36
N PRO A 265 18.38 -18.65 20.55
CA PRO A 265 18.25 -19.58 21.66
C PRO A 265 16.78 -19.63 22.14
N ALA A 266 16.33 -20.78 22.65
CA ALA A 266 15.00 -20.90 23.26
C ALA A 266 14.89 -19.95 24.48
N PHE A 267 13.81 -19.16 24.54
CA PHE A 267 13.57 -18.23 25.65
C PHE A 267 12.06 -18.07 25.90
N GLY A 268 11.61 -18.29 27.14
CA GLY A 268 10.18 -18.48 27.40
C GLY A 268 9.64 -19.70 26.63
N GLY A 269 8.33 -19.88 26.52
CA GLY A 269 7.73 -21.01 25.78
C GLY A 269 7.99 -21.05 24.26
N GLU A 270 8.99 -20.32 23.75
CA GLU A 270 9.38 -20.25 22.34
C GLU A 270 10.55 -21.21 22.02
N GLY A 271 10.44 -21.96 20.92
CA GLY A 271 11.46 -22.91 20.46
C GLY A 271 12.75 -22.25 19.98
N ALA A 272 13.85 -23.00 19.98
CA ALA A 272 15.12 -22.55 19.43
C ALA A 272 15.08 -22.49 17.89
N LEU A 273 15.71 -21.47 17.32
CA LEU A 273 15.90 -21.32 15.87
C LEU A 273 17.35 -21.69 15.51
N PRO A 274 17.57 -22.74 14.70
CA PRO A 274 18.91 -23.09 14.25
C PRO A 274 19.48 -22.04 13.27
N PRO A 275 20.81 -21.88 13.21
CA PRO A 275 21.47 -21.07 12.21
C PRO A 275 21.07 -21.45 10.78
N ASN A 276 20.90 -20.45 9.92
CA ASN A 276 20.59 -20.63 8.50
C ASN A 276 19.32 -21.47 8.23
N ALA A 277 18.32 -21.41 9.10
CA ALA A 277 17.04 -22.05 8.89
C ALA A 277 16.13 -21.22 7.97
N THR A 278 15.39 -21.90 7.09
CA THR A 278 14.23 -21.32 6.40
C THR A 278 13.05 -21.30 7.37
N LEU A 279 12.26 -20.23 7.36
CA LEU A 279 11.02 -20.13 8.12
C LEU A 279 9.81 -20.13 7.21
N GLU A 280 8.80 -20.89 7.61
CA GLU A 280 7.45 -20.81 7.07
C GLU A 280 6.57 -20.04 8.06
N ILE A 281 6.05 -18.89 7.66
CA ILE A 281 5.25 -18.02 8.54
C ILE A 281 3.87 -17.84 7.94
N GLU A 282 2.87 -18.40 8.60
CA GLU A 282 1.47 -18.04 8.36
C GLU A 282 1.24 -16.67 8.99
N LEU A 283 0.83 -15.67 8.21
CA LEU A 283 0.65 -14.28 8.66
C LEU A 283 -0.69 -13.75 8.18
N GLU A 284 -1.45 -13.18 9.11
CA GLU A 284 -2.74 -12.51 8.86
C GLU A 284 -2.65 -11.05 9.31
N LEU A 285 -2.88 -10.11 8.37
CA LEU A 285 -2.99 -8.69 8.69
C LEU A 285 -4.43 -8.37 9.06
N ILE A 286 -4.77 -8.31 10.34
CA ILE A 286 -6.14 -8.10 10.81
C ILE A 286 -6.60 -6.66 10.48
N SER A 287 -5.79 -5.69 10.87
CA SER A 287 -6.06 -4.26 10.72
C SER A 287 -4.80 -3.44 10.99
N TRP A 288 -4.85 -2.13 10.72
CA TRP A 288 -3.83 -1.19 11.20
C TRP A 288 -4.48 0.14 11.59
N LYS A 289 -3.77 0.91 12.40
CA LYS A 289 -4.09 2.30 12.72
C LYS A 289 -3.10 3.18 11.96
N THR A 290 -3.63 4.07 11.11
CA THR A 290 -2.79 4.97 10.31
C THR A 290 -2.10 5.98 11.21
N VAL A 291 -0.79 6.09 11.08
CA VAL A 291 0.04 7.05 11.81
C VAL A 291 0.77 7.94 10.82
N SER A 292 0.70 9.25 11.04
CA SER A 292 1.28 10.26 10.17
C SER A 292 2.00 11.33 10.99
N GLU A 293 3.08 11.88 10.45
CA GLU A 293 3.70 13.09 11.00
C GLU A 293 2.84 14.31 10.61
N VAL A 294 2.46 15.13 11.59
CA VAL A 294 1.74 16.41 11.36
C VAL A 294 2.72 17.53 11.05
N THR A 295 3.95 17.41 11.53
CA THR A 295 5.04 18.38 11.33
C THR A 295 6.33 17.63 11.03
N ASP A 296 7.19 18.21 10.20
CA ASP A 296 8.49 17.63 9.86
C ASP A 296 9.32 17.26 11.11
N GLY A 297 9.92 16.07 11.08
CA GLY A 297 10.92 15.62 12.05
C GLY A 297 10.36 14.92 13.29
N ASN A 298 9.25 14.18 13.17
CA ASN A 298 8.66 13.36 14.25
C ASN A 298 8.29 14.13 15.53
N LYS A 299 8.00 15.43 15.40
CA LYS A 299 7.73 16.30 16.55
C LYS A 299 6.27 16.28 17.00
N VAL A 300 5.36 16.05 16.06
CA VAL A 300 3.93 15.84 16.29
C VAL A 300 3.52 14.64 15.47
N ILE A 301 3.17 13.55 16.15
CA ILE A 301 2.74 12.30 15.52
C ILE A 301 1.23 12.17 15.72
N LYS A 302 0.49 11.96 14.64
CA LYS A 302 -0.97 11.76 14.61
C LYS A 302 -1.26 10.30 14.32
N LYS A 303 -1.97 9.63 15.24
CA LYS A 303 -2.50 8.28 15.07
C LYS A 303 -4.02 8.35 14.93
N ILE A 304 -4.56 7.84 13.85
CA ILE A 304 -6.01 7.82 13.61
C ILE A 304 -6.63 6.71 14.47
N LEU A 305 -7.55 7.10 15.37
CA LEU A 305 -8.34 6.17 16.20
C LEU A 305 -9.69 5.85 15.56
N LYS A 306 -10.28 6.82 14.86
CA LYS A 306 -11.50 6.69 14.06
C LYS A 306 -11.35 7.52 12.80
N GLU A 307 -11.57 6.90 11.64
CA GLU A 307 -11.57 7.61 10.35
C GLU A 307 -12.69 8.64 10.31
N GLY A 308 -12.38 9.82 9.75
CA GLY A 308 -13.38 10.84 9.47
C GLY A 308 -14.01 10.71 8.09
N GLU A 309 -15.08 11.46 7.90
CA GLU A 309 -15.93 11.43 6.71
C GLU A 309 -15.53 12.54 5.71
N GLY A 310 -15.72 12.25 4.41
CA GLY A 310 -15.44 13.20 3.34
C GLY A 310 -13.96 13.38 3.00
N CYS A 311 -13.69 14.35 2.12
CA CYS A 311 -12.34 14.72 1.67
C CYS A 311 -11.89 16.10 2.17
N GLU A 312 -12.83 16.91 2.66
CA GLU A 312 -12.59 18.26 3.13
C GLU A 312 -11.86 18.29 4.47
N ARG A 313 -11.12 19.37 4.68
CA ARG A 313 -10.34 19.62 5.89
C ARG A 313 -10.37 21.12 6.22
N PRO A 314 -10.31 21.48 7.51
CA PRO A 314 -10.17 22.88 7.92
C PRO A 314 -8.88 23.50 7.35
N ASN A 315 -8.95 24.78 6.99
CA ASN A 315 -7.83 25.56 6.48
C ASN A 315 -7.75 26.95 7.13
N ASP A 316 -6.63 27.66 6.89
CA ASP A 316 -6.33 28.98 7.47
C ASP A 316 -6.65 30.14 6.52
N GLY A 317 -7.27 29.87 5.37
CA GLY A 317 -7.35 30.77 4.23
C GLY A 317 -6.18 30.56 3.27
N ALA A 318 -6.46 30.65 1.97
CA ALA A 318 -5.51 30.28 0.91
C ALA A 318 -4.26 31.18 0.88
N GLU A 319 -3.06 30.59 1.01
CA GLU A 319 -1.82 31.21 0.56
C GLU A 319 -1.68 31.01 -0.96
N LEU A 320 -1.85 32.09 -1.74
CA LEU A 320 -1.64 32.07 -3.19
C LEU A 320 -0.13 31.97 -3.49
N LEU A 321 0.28 30.83 -4.06
CA LEU A 321 1.56 30.70 -4.77
C LEU A 321 1.59 31.69 -5.95
N SER A 322 2.75 32.33 -6.13
CA SER A 322 3.00 33.37 -7.12
C SER A 322 2.52 33.09 -8.55
N TRP A 323 2.05 34.14 -9.21
CA TRP A 323 1.38 34.28 -10.52
C TRP A 323 1.99 33.67 -11.81
N SER A 324 2.85 32.65 -11.78
CA SER A 324 3.53 32.14 -13.00
C SER A 324 3.03 30.80 -13.55
N THR A 325 1.94 30.20 -13.07
CA THR A 325 1.42 28.93 -13.64
C THR A 325 -0.10 28.82 -13.68
N VAL A 326 -0.80 29.90 -14.01
CA VAL A 326 -2.20 29.86 -14.49
C VAL A 326 -2.22 30.28 -15.95
N LYS A 327 -1.63 29.47 -16.82
CA LYS A 327 -1.63 29.76 -18.26
C LYS A 327 -1.96 28.60 -19.18
N ASP A 328 -2.38 27.44 -18.66
CA ASP A 328 -2.71 26.31 -19.54
C ASP A 328 -3.74 25.34 -18.96
N ILE A 329 -4.84 25.86 -18.39
CA ILE A 329 -6.02 25.03 -18.13
C ILE A 329 -7.26 25.81 -18.55
N CYS A 330 -8.06 25.17 -19.41
CA CYS A 330 -9.29 25.61 -20.07
C CYS A 330 -9.12 26.32 -21.42
N LYS A 331 -8.89 25.52 -22.47
CA LYS A 331 -9.54 25.74 -23.77
C LYS A 331 -11.03 25.46 -23.56
N ASP A 332 -11.78 26.50 -23.25
CA ASP A 332 -13.11 26.82 -23.80
C ASP A 332 -13.63 28.01 -23.01
N GLY A 333 -13.86 29.10 -23.76
CA GLY A 333 -13.99 30.44 -23.22
C GLY A 333 -15.38 30.79 -22.70
N ASP A 334 -15.39 31.97 -22.09
CA ASP A 334 -16.51 32.90 -21.91
C ASP A 334 -17.44 32.72 -20.70
N VAL A 335 -16.96 33.11 -19.51
CA VAL A 335 -17.60 34.15 -18.67
C VAL A 335 -16.46 34.95 -17.98
N PHE A 336 -16.71 36.22 -17.63
CA PHE A 336 -15.82 37.18 -16.95
C PHE A 336 -14.97 38.10 -17.84
N LYS A 337 -15.63 38.79 -18.77
CA LYS A 337 -15.26 40.18 -19.07
C LYS A 337 -16.40 41.12 -18.65
N LYS A 338 -16.35 41.63 -17.42
CA LYS A 338 -16.85 42.98 -17.16
C LYS A 338 -16.37 43.55 -15.82
N ILE A 339 -15.68 44.67 -15.95
CA ILE A 339 -15.43 45.74 -14.97
C ILE A 339 -14.39 45.44 -13.88
N VAL A 340 -13.15 45.83 -14.16
CA VAL A 340 -12.25 46.34 -13.12
C VAL A 340 -11.83 47.75 -13.57
N ALA A 341 -12.22 48.75 -12.79
CA ALA A 341 -11.60 50.07 -12.88
C ALA A 341 -10.14 49.89 -12.42
N ALA A 342 -9.21 50.25 -13.29
CA ALA A 342 -7.77 50.10 -13.05
C ALA A 342 -7.37 50.89 -11.79
N GLY A 343 -6.90 50.21 -10.74
CA GLY A 343 -6.29 50.89 -9.60
C GLY A 343 -6.18 50.12 -8.28
N GLU A 344 -7.03 49.13 -8.01
CA GLU A 344 -7.01 48.45 -6.71
C GLU A 344 -6.27 47.11 -6.75
N LYS A 345 -5.34 46.98 -5.78
CA LYS A 345 -4.58 45.77 -5.51
C LYS A 345 -5.56 44.71 -4.99
N TRP A 346 -5.79 43.66 -5.77
CA TRP A 346 -6.59 42.51 -5.36
C TRP A 346 -5.84 41.69 -4.30
N GLU A 347 -6.44 41.51 -3.14
CA GLU A 347 -6.08 40.46 -2.17
C GLU A 347 -7.29 39.50 -2.07
N MET A 348 -7.06 38.18 -2.16
CA MET A 348 -8.14 37.19 -1.95
C MET A 348 -8.67 37.30 -0.51
N PRO A 349 -9.99 37.16 -0.28
CA PRO A 349 -10.53 37.01 1.07
C PRO A 349 -9.83 35.86 1.79
N LYS A 350 -9.36 36.08 3.02
CA LYS A 350 -8.83 35.02 3.86
C LYS A 350 -10.00 34.37 4.58
N ASP A 351 -10.45 33.23 4.08
CA ASP A 351 -11.45 32.43 4.77
C ASP A 351 -10.80 31.79 6.01
N LEU A 352 -11.27 32.14 7.21
CA LEU A 352 -10.79 31.54 8.46
C LEU A 352 -11.78 30.47 8.90
N ASP A 353 -11.33 29.24 9.11
CA ASP A 353 -12.22 28.21 9.66
C ASP A 353 -12.29 28.30 11.19
N GLU A 354 -13.51 28.36 11.73
CA GLU A 354 -13.81 28.12 13.14
C GLU A 354 -14.11 26.62 13.33
N VAL A 355 -13.32 25.95 14.15
CA VAL A 355 -13.40 24.51 14.37
C VAL A 355 -14.01 24.20 15.73
N LEU A 356 -14.88 23.19 15.77
CA LEU A 356 -15.46 22.64 17.00
C LEU A 356 -14.82 21.28 17.29
N VAL A 357 -14.10 21.17 18.40
CA VAL A 357 -13.36 19.96 18.78
C VAL A 357 -13.65 19.47 20.19
N LYS A 358 -13.49 18.17 20.42
CA LYS A 358 -13.31 17.59 21.77
C LYS A 358 -11.86 17.21 21.95
N HIS A 359 -11.29 17.45 23.13
CA HIS A 359 -9.94 16.99 23.41
C HIS A 359 -9.77 16.53 24.86
N GLU A 360 -8.85 15.60 25.07
CA GLU A 360 -8.36 15.19 26.38
C GLU A 360 -6.83 15.03 26.29
N ALA A 361 -6.11 15.92 26.96
CA ALA A 361 -4.66 15.96 26.99
C ALA A 361 -4.13 15.33 28.29
N LYS A 362 -3.19 14.41 28.14
CA LYS A 362 -2.55 13.64 29.21
C LYS A 362 -1.03 13.75 29.15
N LEU A 363 -0.39 13.60 30.30
CA LEU A 363 1.04 13.31 30.41
C LEU A 363 1.28 11.81 30.16
N GLU A 364 2.55 11.44 29.93
CA GLU A 364 2.97 10.03 29.74
C GLU A 364 2.62 9.13 30.94
N ASP A 365 2.46 9.70 32.14
CA ASP A 365 2.03 8.98 33.35
C ASP A 365 0.49 8.84 33.48
N GLY A 366 -0.26 9.34 32.48
CA GLY A 366 -1.72 9.30 32.43
C GLY A 366 -2.44 10.49 33.09
N THR A 367 -1.71 11.43 33.71
CA THR A 367 -2.30 12.61 34.36
C THR A 367 -2.97 13.51 33.33
N VAL A 368 -4.26 13.82 33.53
CA VAL A 368 -5.03 14.73 32.65
C VAL A 368 -4.69 16.19 32.96
N VAL A 369 -4.25 16.94 31.94
CA VAL A 369 -3.77 18.33 32.03
C VAL A 369 -4.60 19.34 31.21
N GLY A 370 -5.61 18.84 30.49
CA GLY A 370 -6.59 19.64 29.78
C GLY A 370 -7.68 18.74 29.22
N LYS A 371 -8.94 19.17 29.33
CA LYS A 371 -10.07 18.43 28.77
C LYS A 371 -11.19 19.38 28.36
N SER A 372 -11.77 19.14 27.20
CA SER A 372 -13.00 19.79 26.75
C SER A 372 -13.84 18.85 25.90
N ASP A 373 -15.16 18.86 26.14
CA ASP A 373 -16.14 18.07 25.38
C ASP A 373 -16.80 18.85 24.23
N GLY A 374 -16.25 20.03 23.87
CA GLY A 374 -16.73 20.85 22.76
C GLY A 374 -16.27 22.29 22.88
N VAL A 375 -15.11 22.61 22.31
CA VAL A 375 -14.56 23.96 22.26
C VAL A 375 -14.45 24.46 20.83
N GLU A 376 -14.87 25.70 20.62
CA GLU A 376 -14.74 26.42 19.35
C GLU A 376 -13.51 27.31 19.39
N PHE A 377 -12.71 27.28 18.31
CA PHE A 377 -11.59 28.20 18.13
C PHE A 377 -11.27 28.41 16.64
N THR A 378 -10.68 29.56 16.32
CA THR A 378 -10.14 29.85 14.98
C THR A 378 -8.84 29.08 14.77
N VAL A 379 -8.70 28.33 13.66
CA VAL A 379 -7.49 27.52 13.41
C VAL A 379 -6.20 28.36 13.48
N LYS A 380 -6.23 29.59 12.97
CA LYS A 380 -5.11 30.56 13.00
C LYS A 380 -4.69 30.96 14.41
N ASP A 381 -5.65 31.24 15.29
CA ASP A 381 -5.38 31.66 16.67
C ASP A 381 -4.89 30.48 17.52
N GLY A 382 -5.31 29.28 17.12
CA GLY A 382 -5.02 28.04 17.83
C GLY A 382 -5.71 27.95 19.18
N TYR A 383 -5.55 26.80 19.83
CA TYR A 383 -6.16 26.56 21.13
C TYR A 383 -5.33 25.53 21.90
N PHE A 384 -5.22 25.73 23.22
CA PHE A 384 -4.51 24.89 24.18
C PHE A 384 -2.98 24.80 23.95
N CYS A 385 -2.53 24.30 22.79
CA CYS A 385 -1.12 24.27 22.39
C CYS A 385 -0.96 24.35 20.86
N PRO A 386 0.23 24.75 20.35
CA PRO A 386 0.48 24.87 18.90
C PRO A 386 0.21 23.61 18.07
N ALA A 387 0.32 22.41 18.66
CA ALA A 387 0.06 21.16 17.95
C ALA A 387 -1.40 20.99 17.52
N LEU A 388 -2.36 21.50 18.29
CA LEU A 388 -3.78 21.28 18.05
C LEU A 388 -4.25 21.91 16.74
N ALA A 389 -3.90 23.17 16.52
CA ALA A 389 -4.20 23.89 15.26
C ALA A 389 -3.62 23.17 14.04
N LYS A 390 -2.37 22.68 14.14
CA LYS A 390 -1.72 21.95 13.05
C LYS A 390 -2.38 20.61 12.78
N ALA A 391 -2.79 19.90 13.83
CA ALA A 391 -3.45 18.61 13.71
C ALA A 391 -4.81 18.74 13.02
N VAL A 392 -5.63 19.72 13.42
CA VAL A 392 -6.99 19.91 12.90
C VAL A 392 -7.00 20.13 11.38
N LYS A 393 -6.02 20.83 10.81
CA LYS A 393 -5.87 20.99 9.34
C LYS A 393 -5.68 19.68 8.56
N THR A 394 -5.23 18.64 9.25
CA THR A 394 -5.04 17.31 8.66
C THR A 394 -6.23 16.40 8.88
N MET A 395 -7.21 16.81 9.70
CA MET A 395 -8.34 16.00 10.11
C MET A 395 -9.54 16.19 9.20
N LYS A 396 -10.30 15.12 9.04
CA LYS A 396 -11.62 15.08 8.41
C LYS A 396 -12.72 15.24 9.45
N LYS A 397 -13.93 15.55 9.01
CA LYS A 397 -15.11 15.63 9.89
C LYS A 397 -15.32 14.32 10.64
N ALA A 398 -15.64 14.39 11.93
CA ALA A 398 -15.83 13.25 12.83
C ALA A 398 -14.60 12.33 13.02
N GLU A 399 -13.41 12.74 12.53
CA GLU A 399 -12.16 12.01 12.76
C GLU A 399 -11.76 12.12 14.23
N LYS A 400 -11.40 10.98 14.83
CA LYS A 400 -10.82 10.93 16.18
C LYS A 400 -9.38 10.45 16.07
N ILE A 401 -8.46 11.20 16.68
CA ILE A 401 -7.03 10.91 16.66
C ILE A 401 -6.40 10.93 18.05
N LEU A 402 -5.24 10.31 18.17
CA LEU A 402 -4.31 10.45 19.28
C LEU A 402 -3.06 11.18 18.77
N LEU A 403 -2.71 12.29 19.40
CA LEU A 403 -1.52 13.07 19.10
C LEU A 403 -0.44 12.82 20.15
N THR A 404 0.77 12.45 19.73
CA THR A 404 1.96 12.51 20.57
C THR A 404 2.71 13.79 20.25
N VAL A 405 2.77 14.71 21.21
CA VAL A 405 3.24 16.09 21.03
C VAL A 405 4.52 16.31 21.82
N LYS A 406 5.63 16.54 21.13
CA LYS A 406 6.90 16.93 21.76
C LYS A 406 6.79 18.32 22.39
N PRO A 407 7.60 18.64 23.42
CA PRO A 407 7.40 19.84 24.23
C PRO A 407 7.36 21.15 23.44
N GLN A 408 8.18 21.27 22.39
CA GLN A 408 8.24 22.45 21.51
C GLN A 408 6.92 22.82 20.81
N TYR A 409 5.99 21.85 20.66
CA TYR A 409 4.64 22.07 20.13
C TYR A 409 3.56 21.91 21.22
N GLY A 410 3.96 21.60 22.45
CA GLY A 410 3.15 21.62 23.67
C GLY A 410 3.41 22.91 24.45
N PHE A 411 3.99 22.78 25.65
CA PHE A 411 4.25 23.90 26.57
C PHE A 411 5.74 24.24 26.76
N GLY A 412 6.63 23.57 26.02
CA GLY A 412 8.07 23.84 25.97
C GLY A 412 8.77 23.78 27.33
N GLU A 413 9.87 24.53 27.45
CA GLU A 413 10.69 24.61 28.66
C GLU A 413 9.99 25.27 29.84
N LYS A 414 8.92 26.05 29.59
CA LYS A 414 8.20 26.75 30.66
C LYS A 414 7.14 25.86 31.33
N GLY A 415 6.63 24.86 30.62
CA GLY A 415 5.47 24.09 31.08
C GLY A 415 4.22 24.97 31.20
N LYS A 416 3.22 24.48 31.92
CA LYS A 416 1.96 25.18 32.22
C LYS A 416 1.68 25.06 33.72
N PRO A 417 1.47 26.15 34.46
CA PRO A 417 1.09 26.06 35.87
C PRO A 417 -0.33 25.46 35.99
N ALA A 418 -0.62 24.82 37.12
CA ALA A 418 -1.97 24.35 37.43
C ALA A 418 -2.94 25.55 37.50
N SER A 419 -4.10 25.42 36.87
CA SER A 419 -5.13 26.47 36.83
C SER A 419 -6.51 25.86 36.67
N GLY A 420 -7.53 26.43 37.31
CA GLY A 420 -8.93 26.08 37.06
C GLY A 420 -9.31 24.60 37.27
N GLY A 421 -8.60 23.87 38.13
CA GLY A 421 -8.82 22.43 38.35
C GLY A 421 -8.03 21.51 37.41
N GLU A 422 -7.26 22.06 36.47
CA GLU A 422 -6.34 21.32 35.61
C GLU A 422 -4.97 21.17 36.27
N ALA A 423 -4.35 19.99 36.09
CA ALA A 423 -3.01 19.72 36.60
C ALA A 423 -1.94 20.57 35.87
N ALA A 424 -0.81 20.79 36.54
CA ALA A 424 0.32 21.47 35.93
C ALA A 424 0.97 20.57 34.87
N VAL A 425 1.44 21.19 33.79
CA VAL A 425 2.32 20.53 32.82
C VAL A 425 3.77 20.87 33.16
N PRO A 426 4.62 19.87 33.46
CA PRO A 426 6.03 20.11 33.72
C PRO A 426 6.77 20.73 32.52
N PRO A 427 7.84 21.50 32.78
CA PRO A 427 8.83 21.85 31.77
C PRO A 427 9.25 20.64 30.92
N ASN A 428 9.31 20.81 29.61
CA ASN A 428 9.77 19.80 28.66
C ASN A 428 8.96 18.48 28.66
N ALA A 429 7.69 18.51 29.09
CA ALA A 429 6.82 17.34 29.03
C ALA A 429 6.31 17.06 27.60
N THR A 430 6.32 15.78 27.21
CA THR A 430 5.56 15.27 26.05
C THR A 430 4.08 15.16 26.46
N LEU A 431 3.16 15.44 25.53
CA LEU A 431 1.74 15.25 25.75
C LEU A 431 1.17 14.17 24.84
N GLU A 432 0.20 13.43 25.36
CA GLU A 432 -0.70 12.58 24.59
C GLU A 432 -2.09 13.25 24.55
N ILE A 433 -2.57 13.63 23.36
CA ILE A 433 -3.83 14.35 23.22
C ILE A 433 -4.79 13.55 22.35
N GLU A 434 -5.85 13.02 22.96
CA GLU A 434 -7.00 12.56 22.19
C GLU A 434 -7.76 13.78 21.65
N LEU A 435 -7.99 13.82 20.34
CA LEU A 435 -8.65 14.95 19.67
C LEU A 435 -9.72 14.42 18.70
N GLU A 436 -10.92 14.97 18.76
CA GLU A 436 -12.04 14.66 17.87
C GLU A 436 -12.51 15.95 17.19
N LEU A 437 -12.51 15.98 15.86
CA LEU A 437 -13.04 17.10 15.08
C LEU A 437 -14.53 16.88 14.81
N LEU A 438 -15.40 17.64 15.47
CA LEU A 438 -16.84 17.47 15.33
C LEU A 438 -17.37 18.14 14.04
N SER A 439 -16.99 19.40 13.84
CA SER A 439 -17.40 20.22 12.69
C SER A 439 -16.52 21.47 12.55
N TRP A 440 -16.65 22.19 11.45
CA TRP A 440 -16.11 23.55 11.30
C TRP A 440 -17.09 24.42 10.51
N LYS A 441 -16.91 25.73 10.61
CA LYS A 441 -17.60 26.75 9.80
C LYS A 441 -16.55 27.63 9.16
N THR A 442 -16.76 27.95 7.89
CA THR A 442 -15.91 28.89 7.17
C THR A 442 -16.40 30.31 7.45
N VAL A 443 -15.53 31.13 8.04
CA VAL A 443 -15.82 32.52 8.37
C VAL A 443 -15.24 33.40 7.27
N PRO A 444 -16.09 34.08 6.46
CA PRO A 444 -15.61 35.12 5.55
C PRO A 444 -15.07 36.30 6.37
N GLU A 445 -13.90 36.82 5.97
CA GLU A 445 -13.21 37.89 6.71
C GLU A 445 -14.12 39.11 6.97
N VAL A 446 -14.15 39.60 8.21
CA VAL A 446 -14.76 40.90 8.59
C VAL A 446 -13.65 41.94 8.53
N ASN A 447 -13.80 42.96 7.71
CA ASN A 447 -12.87 44.09 7.66
C ASN A 447 -12.97 44.96 8.93
N ASP A 448 -11.93 45.75 9.21
CA ASP A 448 -11.73 46.58 10.43
C ASP A 448 -12.91 47.50 10.83
N ASP A 449 -13.92 47.64 9.97
CA ASP A 449 -15.15 48.42 10.19
C ASP A 449 -16.33 47.59 10.74
N ASN A 450 -16.10 46.34 11.16
CA ASN A 450 -17.13 45.47 11.75
C ASN A 450 -18.33 45.18 10.82
N LYS A 451 -18.13 45.27 9.50
CA LYS A 451 -19.14 44.92 8.48
C LYS A 451 -18.90 43.49 7.99
N VAL A 452 -19.85 42.61 8.29
CA VAL A 452 -19.91 41.26 7.70
C VAL A 452 -20.06 41.40 6.18
N ILE A 453 -19.14 40.84 5.41
CA ILE A 453 -19.35 40.64 3.97
C ILE A 453 -20.42 39.56 3.85
N LYS A 454 -21.63 39.96 3.47
CA LYS A 454 -22.71 39.03 3.14
C LYS A 454 -22.26 38.15 1.98
N ASP A 455 -22.52 36.85 2.11
CA ASP A 455 -22.26 35.80 1.12
C ASP A 455 -22.56 36.25 -0.32
N LEU A 456 -21.70 35.84 -1.26
CA LEU A 456 -21.86 36.08 -2.69
C LEU A 456 -23.16 35.47 -3.26
N ASP A 457 -23.74 34.48 -2.55
CA ASP A 457 -25.02 33.85 -2.91
C ASP A 457 -26.24 34.76 -2.71
N GLU A 458 -26.18 35.75 -1.81
CA GLU A 458 -27.29 36.70 -1.60
C GLU A 458 -27.33 37.81 -2.69
N VAL A 459 -26.21 38.05 -3.39
CA VAL A 459 -26.12 39.04 -4.48
C VAL A 459 -26.67 38.50 -5.81
N LEU A 460 -26.67 37.17 -6.00
CA LEU A 460 -27.24 36.53 -7.19
C LEU A 460 -28.77 36.36 -7.11
N GLY A 461 -29.37 36.57 -5.94
CA GLY A 461 -30.83 36.49 -5.73
C GLY A 461 -31.63 37.69 -6.27
N ASP A 462 -31.00 38.85 -6.47
CA ASP A 462 -31.69 40.07 -6.90
C ASP A 462 -31.75 40.27 -8.44
N TYR A 463 -31.34 39.27 -9.23
CA TYR A 463 -31.36 39.30 -10.69
C TYR A 463 -32.51 38.49 -11.35
N GLN A 464 -33.60 38.21 -10.62
CA GLN A 464 -34.80 37.59 -11.21
C GLN A 464 -36.05 38.49 -11.29
N GLU A 465 -36.02 39.75 -10.83
CA GLU A 465 -37.14 40.68 -11.06
C GLU A 465 -36.67 42.03 -11.58
N ARG A 466 -36.55 42.13 -12.90
CA ARG A 466 -36.87 43.35 -13.66
C ARG A 466 -36.95 42.99 -15.14
N GLU A 467 -38.18 43.02 -15.67
CA GLU A 467 -38.58 42.83 -17.07
C GLU A 467 -37.77 43.70 -18.07
#